data_AF-A0A8T4NZL8-F1
#
_entry.id   AF-A0A8T4NZL8-F1
#
_cell.length_a   1.000
_cell.length_b   1.000
_cell.length_c   1.000
_cell.angle_alpha   90.00
_cell.angle_beta   90.00
_cell.angle_gamma   90.00
#
_symmetry.space_group_name_H-M   'P 1'
#
loop_
_entity.id
_entity.type
_entity.pdbx_description
1 polymer ?
#
loop_
_entity_poly.entity_id
_entity_poly.type
_entity_poly.pdbx_seq_one_letter_code
_entity_poly.pdbx_strand_id
1 'polypeptide(L)'
;MAETKRLEDKLMEMGIINAIAHGINSVQSGPEERQRSYDLLARVLSNGDPKHYKNAYGDIRVSPEEAIRYANDGLETRKTDAEPDYNEGKKRIISHVLSAMNSDVDGSESKAEAASRLYSYFMNLVEPKELDQATADSYAQEDAANALGVGMNFTARGSIEAYKKKHNSVQARLFGANFLKDKKDKKGKVIGCYLDESKVTDFMEDVVNAAVLYTNAENIAAAKKKAKSKKP
;
A
#
# COMPACT_ATOMS: atom_id res chain seq x y z
N MET A 1 -6.12 -32.71 -12.10
CA MET A 1 -4.81 -32.05 -11.90
C MET A 1 -5.11 -30.60 -11.59
N ALA A 2 -4.75 -30.10 -10.41
CA ALA A 2 -4.94 -28.69 -10.09
C ALA A 2 -3.99 -27.88 -10.99
N GLU A 3 -4.50 -26.88 -11.71
CA GLU A 3 -3.65 -25.94 -12.43
C GLU A 3 -2.77 -25.21 -11.43
N THR A 4 -1.45 -25.28 -11.60
CA THR A 4 -0.51 -24.48 -10.82
C THR A 4 -0.79 -23.01 -11.12
N LYS A 5 -1.31 -22.26 -10.14
CA LYS A 5 -1.51 -20.81 -10.26
C LYS A 5 -0.18 -20.12 -10.53
N ARG A 6 -0.17 -19.11 -11.39
CA ARG A 6 1.04 -18.32 -11.66
C ARG A 6 1.43 -17.53 -10.42
N LEU A 7 2.73 -17.30 -10.21
CA LEU A 7 3.25 -16.49 -9.10
C LEU A 7 2.53 -15.14 -8.99
N GLU A 8 2.35 -14.44 -10.11
CA GLU A 8 1.65 -13.15 -10.15
C GLU A 8 0.23 -13.24 -9.59
N ASP A 9 -0.51 -14.30 -9.90
CA ASP A 9 -1.87 -14.50 -9.39
C ASP A 9 -1.85 -14.74 -7.87
N LYS A 10 -0.87 -15.53 -7.39
CA LYS A 10 -0.66 -15.77 -5.95
C LYS A 10 -0.35 -14.45 -5.21
N LEU A 11 0.55 -13.64 -5.76
CA LEU A 11 0.91 -12.33 -5.20
C LEU A 11 -0.28 -11.36 -5.19
N MET A 12 -1.08 -11.33 -6.27
CA MET A 12 -2.29 -10.51 -6.34
C MET A 12 -3.30 -10.92 -5.27
N GLU A 13 -3.54 -12.22 -5.08
CA GLU A 13 -4.44 -12.70 -4.02
C GLU A 13 -3.97 -12.29 -2.63
N MET A 14 -2.67 -12.45 -2.34
CA MET A 14 -2.09 -12.04 -1.06
C MET A 14 -2.23 -10.53 -0.83
N GLY A 15 -1.91 -9.70 -1.84
CA GLY A 15 -2.05 -8.25 -1.74
C GLY A 15 -3.51 -7.81 -1.55
N ILE A 16 -4.46 -8.49 -2.19
CA ILE A 16 -5.91 -8.24 -2.01
C ILE A 16 -6.35 -8.61 -0.59
N ILE A 17 -5.96 -9.77 -0.06
CA ILE A 17 -6.31 -10.18 1.33
C ILE A 17 -5.76 -9.16 2.33
N ASN A 18 -4.50 -8.76 2.17
CA ASN A 18 -3.88 -7.77 3.03
C ASN A 18 -4.58 -6.40 2.96
N ALA A 19 -4.98 -5.96 1.76
CA ALA A 19 -5.76 -4.74 1.58
C ALA A 19 -7.14 -4.82 2.25
N ILE A 20 -7.80 -5.98 2.18
CA ILE A 20 -9.09 -6.20 2.84
C ILE A 20 -8.94 -6.18 4.36
N ALA A 21 -7.90 -6.83 4.91
CA ALA A 21 -7.61 -6.80 6.34
C ALA A 21 -7.41 -5.37 6.86
N HIS A 22 -6.63 -4.57 6.14
CA HIS A 22 -6.43 -3.14 6.44
C HIS A 22 -7.72 -2.32 6.32
N GLY A 23 -8.55 -2.64 5.33
CA GLY A 23 -9.88 -2.04 5.15
C GLY A 23 -10.84 -2.35 6.29
N ILE A 24 -10.83 -3.58 6.82
CA ILE A 24 -11.65 -3.96 7.98
C ILE A 24 -11.17 -3.23 9.24
N ASN A 25 -9.85 -3.16 9.44
CA ASN A 25 -9.23 -2.54 10.62
C ASN A 25 -9.26 -1.00 10.57
N SER A 26 -9.65 -0.40 9.44
CA SER A 26 -9.70 1.05 9.33
C SER A 26 -10.77 1.62 10.27
N VAL A 27 -10.36 2.51 11.17
CA VAL A 27 -11.19 3.21 12.19
C VAL A 27 -12.37 3.98 11.55
N GLN A 28 -12.35 4.16 10.22
CA GLN A 28 -13.34 4.92 9.47
C GLN A 28 -14.33 4.05 8.69
N SER A 29 -14.13 2.73 8.66
CA SER A 29 -14.96 1.86 7.85
C SER A 29 -16.39 1.84 8.38
N GLY A 30 -17.31 2.41 7.60
CA GLY A 30 -18.73 2.37 7.92
C GLY A 30 -19.28 0.94 7.88
N PRO A 31 -20.50 0.68 8.42
CA PRO A 31 -21.11 -0.65 8.37
C PRO A 31 -21.17 -1.25 6.96
N GLU A 32 -21.50 -0.46 5.95
CA GLU A 32 -21.56 -0.91 4.54
C GLU A 32 -20.18 -1.27 3.97
N GLU A 33 -19.16 -0.48 4.27
CA GLU A 33 -17.78 -0.74 3.81
C GLU A 33 -17.21 -2.01 4.46
N ARG A 34 -17.52 -2.22 5.74
CA ARG A 34 -17.17 -3.46 6.44
C ARG A 34 -17.89 -4.66 5.83
N GLN A 35 -19.19 -4.56 5.54
CA GLN A 35 -19.93 -5.66 4.93
C GLN A 35 -19.38 -6.03 3.54
N ARG A 36 -19.02 -5.03 2.72
CA ARG A 36 -18.34 -5.28 1.43
C ARG A 36 -16.98 -5.96 1.63
N SER A 37 -16.23 -5.55 2.65
CA SER A 37 -14.94 -6.16 2.97
C SER A 37 -15.09 -7.63 3.38
N TYR A 38 -16.13 -7.97 4.16
CA TYR A 38 -16.44 -9.35 4.52
C TYR A 38 -16.83 -10.21 3.32
N ASP A 39 -17.67 -9.70 2.43
CA ASP A 39 -18.06 -10.39 1.18
C ASP A 39 -16.83 -10.64 0.30
N LEU A 40 -15.99 -9.62 0.10
CA LEU A 40 -14.76 -9.74 -0.68
C LEU A 40 -13.78 -10.75 -0.06
N LEU A 41 -13.58 -10.70 1.26
CA LEU A 41 -12.70 -11.66 1.94
C LEU A 41 -13.20 -13.09 1.75
N ALA A 42 -14.50 -13.33 1.96
CA ALA A 42 -15.09 -14.65 1.79
C ALA A 42 -14.95 -15.16 0.34
N ARG A 43 -15.11 -14.29 -0.68
CA ARG A 43 -14.90 -14.66 -2.09
C ARG A 43 -13.47 -15.07 -2.39
N VAL A 44 -12.49 -14.32 -1.88
CA VAL A 44 -11.07 -14.60 -2.12
C VAL A 44 -10.67 -15.88 -1.39
N LEU A 45 -11.07 -16.06 -0.13
CA LEU A 45 -10.74 -17.26 0.65
C LEU A 45 -11.41 -18.53 0.08
N SER A 46 -12.62 -18.41 -0.47
CA SER A 46 -13.33 -19.54 -1.08
C SER A 46 -12.90 -19.87 -2.51
N ASN A 47 -12.08 -19.02 -3.15
CA ASN A 47 -11.68 -19.16 -4.56
C ASN A 47 -12.89 -19.34 -5.50
N GLY A 48 -14.02 -18.69 -5.18
CA GLY A 48 -15.26 -18.78 -5.94
C GLY A 48 -16.13 -20.01 -5.69
N ASP A 49 -15.73 -20.94 -4.81
CA ASP A 49 -16.58 -22.08 -4.44
C ASP A 49 -17.81 -21.60 -3.63
N PRO A 50 -19.06 -21.81 -4.10
CA PRO A 50 -20.24 -21.27 -3.43
C PRO A 50 -20.48 -21.83 -2.02
N LYS A 51 -20.06 -23.07 -1.75
CA LYS A 51 -20.27 -23.72 -0.45
C LYS A 51 -19.26 -23.19 0.56
N HIS A 52 -17.99 -23.11 0.18
CA HIS A 52 -16.94 -22.52 1.01
C HIS A 52 -17.19 -21.03 1.23
N TYR A 53 -17.68 -20.31 0.22
CA TYR A 53 -18.07 -18.90 0.36
C TYR A 53 -19.11 -18.72 1.47
N LYS A 54 -20.19 -19.52 1.45
CA LYS A 54 -21.26 -19.41 2.44
C LYS A 54 -20.76 -19.66 3.86
N ASN A 55 -19.88 -20.63 4.03
CA ASN A 55 -19.28 -20.93 5.34
C ASN A 55 -18.35 -19.81 5.78
N ALA A 56 -17.38 -19.42 4.94
CA ALA A 56 -16.43 -18.36 5.24
C ALA A 56 -17.14 -17.03 5.55
N TYR A 57 -18.13 -16.61 4.75
CA TYR A 57 -18.88 -15.39 5.01
C TYR A 57 -19.68 -15.46 6.32
N GLY A 58 -20.18 -16.64 6.68
CA GLY A 58 -20.87 -16.89 7.94
C GLY A 58 -19.99 -16.58 9.15
N ASP A 59 -18.74 -17.03 9.11
CA ASP A 59 -17.77 -16.88 10.20
C ASP A 59 -17.13 -15.49 10.22
N ILE A 60 -16.75 -14.96 9.05
CA ILE A 60 -16.10 -13.65 8.90
C ILE A 60 -16.98 -12.51 9.40
N ARG A 61 -18.30 -12.56 9.13
CA ARG A 61 -19.20 -11.45 9.47
C ARG A 61 -19.58 -11.36 10.95
N VAL A 62 -19.07 -12.28 11.80
CA VAL A 62 -19.37 -12.32 13.24
C VAL A 62 -18.82 -11.07 13.93
N SER A 63 -17.57 -10.71 13.66
CA SER A 63 -16.96 -9.47 14.15
C SER A 63 -15.79 -9.02 13.26
N PRO A 64 -15.35 -7.76 13.34
CA PRO A 64 -14.14 -7.29 12.67
C PRO A 64 -12.90 -8.11 13.03
N GLU A 65 -12.77 -8.51 14.30
CA GLU A 65 -11.65 -9.30 14.81
C GLU A 65 -11.61 -10.69 14.18
N GLU A 66 -12.77 -11.36 14.07
CA GLU A 66 -12.86 -12.64 13.36
C GLU A 66 -12.49 -12.48 11.89
N ALA A 67 -13.00 -11.44 11.21
CA ALA A 67 -12.66 -11.17 9.83
C ALA A 67 -11.15 -10.97 9.62
N ILE A 68 -10.49 -10.22 10.50
CA ILE A 68 -9.03 -10.01 10.46
C ILE A 68 -8.29 -11.33 10.73
N ARG A 69 -8.75 -12.14 11.69
CA ARG A 69 -8.16 -13.46 11.96
C ARG A 69 -8.21 -14.35 10.72
N TYR A 70 -9.36 -14.45 10.06
CA TYR A 70 -9.51 -15.21 8.81
C TYR A 70 -8.64 -14.66 7.67
N ALA A 71 -8.49 -13.33 7.58
CA ALA A 71 -7.61 -12.72 6.59
C ALA A 71 -6.14 -13.09 6.84
N ASN A 72 -5.69 -13.02 8.09
CA ASN A 72 -4.31 -13.37 8.47
C ASN A 72 -4.03 -14.86 8.25
N ASP A 73 -4.93 -15.75 8.67
CA ASP A 73 -4.81 -17.19 8.44
C ASP A 73 -4.75 -17.52 6.94
N GLY A 74 -5.61 -16.87 6.14
CA GLY A 74 -5.65 -17.02 4.69
C GLY A 74 -4.42 -16.44 3.97
N LEU A 75 -3.84 -15.37 4.51
CA LEU A 75 -2.60 -14.76 4.02
C LEU A 75 -1.40 -15.66 4.31
N GLU A 76 -1.29 -16.20 5.52
CA GLU A 76 -0.19 -17.09 5.92
C GLU A 76 -0.19 -18.39 5.11
N THR A 77 -1.38 -18.95 4.86
CA THR A 77 -1.53 -20.14 4.01
C THR A 77 -1.02 -19.86 2.59
N ARG A 78 -1.38 -18.70 2.02
CA ARG A 78 -0.94 -18.30 0.67
C ARG A 78 0.54 -17.92 0.62
N LYS A 79 1.05 -17.30 1.67
CA LYS A 79 2.49 -17.03 1.83
C LYS A 79 3.27 -18.33 1.70
N THR A 80 2.88 -19.35 2.46
CA THR A 80 3.54 -20.67 2.43
C THR A 80 3.51 -21.29 1.02
N ASP A 81 2.40 -21.14 0.28
CA ASP A 81 2.26 -21.64 -1.10
C ASP A 81 3.01 -20.80 -2.15
N ALA A 82 3.16 -19.50 -1.93
CA ALA A 82 3.78 -18.58 -2.88
C ALA A 82 5.31 -18.47 -2.70
N GLU A 83 5.82 -18.73 -1.51
CA GLU A 83 7.23 -18.49 -1.16
C GLU A 83 8.24 -19.28 -2.02
N PRO A 84 8.03 -20.55 -2.37
CA PRO A 84 8.93 -21.26 -3.30
C PRO A 84 8.99 -20.59 -4.67
N ASP A 85 7.82 -20.34 -5.28
CA ASP A 85 7.72 -19.69 -6.60
C ASP A 85 8.28 -18.27 -6.55
N TYR A 86 8.07 -17.56 -5.44
CA TYR A 86 8.61 -16.22 -5.24
C TYR A 86 10.13 -16.25 -5.19
N ASN A 87 10.75 -17.20 -4.47
CA ASN A 87 12.21 -17.29 -4.41
C ASN A 87 12.84 -17.55 -5.79
N GLU A 88 12.15 -18.27 -6.67
CA GLU A 88 12.59 -18.46 -8.06
C GLU A 88 12.34 -17.22 -8.94
N GLY A 89 11.20 -16.55 -8.76
CA GLY A 89 10.75 -15.39 -9.55
C GLY A 89 11.15 -14.02 -9.01
N LYS A 90 11.80 -13.95 -7.83
CA LYS A 90 11.98 -12.74 -7.00
C LYS A 90 12.53 -11.56 -7.80
N LYS A 91 13.63 -11.79 -8.51
CA LYS A 91 14.32 -10.75 -9.30
C LYS A 91 13.41 -10.11 -10.35
N ARG A 92 12.54 -10.91 -11.00
CA ARG A 92 11.59 -10.41 -12.01
C ARG A 92 10.53 -9.52 -11.35
N ILE A 93 9.95 -9.98 -10.25
CA ILE A 93 8.92 -9.23 -9.52
C ILE A 93 9.49 -7.91 -8.98
N ILE A 94 10.67 -7.95 -8.35
CA ILE A 94 11.34 -6.74 -7.85
C ILE A 94 11.66 -5.78 -8.99
N SER A 95 12.23 -6.26 -10.10
CA SER A 95 12.54 -5.41 -11.25
C SER A 95 11.30 -4.72 -11.83
N HIS A 96 10.16 -5.43 -11.90
CA HIS A 96 8.89 -4.87 -12.36
C HIS A 96 8.39 -3.76 -11.44
N VAL A 97 8.37 -4.00 -10.13
CA VAL A 97 7.94 -3.01 -9.12
C VAL A 97 8.86 -1.79 -9.13
N LEU A 98 10.18 -1.99 -9.11
CA LEU A 98 11.17 -0.91 -9.18
C LEU A 98 10.99 -0.06 -10.44
N SER A 99 10.77 -0.69 -11.59
CA SER A 99 10.53 0.03 -12.85
C SER A 99 9.27 0.90 -12.77
N ALA A 100 8.18 0.39 -12.19
CA ALA A 100 6.94 1.14 -12.03
C ALA A 100 7.12 2.35 -11.09
N MET A 101 7.74 2.12 -9.92
CA MET A 101 7.99 3.17 -8.93
C MET A 101 8.94 4.25 -9.44
N ASN A 102 10.04 3.85 -10.08
CA ASN A 102 11.00 4.80 -10.66
C ASN A 102 10.36 5.67 -11.74
N SER A 103 9.51 5.09 -12.60
CA SER A 103 8.78 5.86 -13.62
C SER A 103 7.88 6.94 -13.02
N ASP A 104 7.39 6.76 -11.80
CA ASP A 104 6.54 7.76 -11.12
C ASP A 104 7.35 8.80 -10.37
N VAL A 105 8.50 8.42 -9.80
CA VAL A 105 9.40 9.35 -9.12
C VAL A 105 10.15 10.24 -10.09
N ASP A 106 10.36 9.79 -11.33
CA ASP A 106 11.13 10.54 -12.32
C ASP A 106 10.59 11.97 -12.52
N GLY A 107 11.51 12.92 -12.60
CA GLY A 107 11.21 14.35 -12.68
C GLY A 107 10.67 15.00 -11.39
N SER A 108 10.68 14.33 -10.24
CA SER A 108 10.30 14.96 -8.96
C SER A 108 11.40 15.91 -8.46
N GLU A 109 11.02 17.14 -8.12
CA GLU A 109 11.94 18.19 -7.69
C GLU A 109 12.27 18.10 -6.19
N SER A 110 11.43 17.40 -5.42
CA SER A 110 11.60 17.21 -3.98
C SER A 110 11.17 15.82 -3.51
N LYS A 111 11.67 15.41 -2.33
CA LYS A 111 11.20 14.18 -1.66
C LYS A 111 9.72 14.22 -1.33
N ALA A 112 9.17 15.37 -0.96
CA ALA A 112 7.75 15.51 -0.63
C ALA A 112 6.88 15.23 -1.86
N GLU A 113 7.29 15.73 -3.03
CA GLU A 113 6.62 15.46 -4.30
C GLU A 113 6.73 13.98 -4.67
N ALA A 114 7.93 13.41 -4.68
CA ALA A 114 8.13 11.99 -4.99
C ALA A 114 7.36 11.07 -4.03
N ALA A 115 7.36 11.38 -2.74
CA ALA A 115 6.58 10.62 -1.74
C ALA A 115 5.08 10.70 -2.04
N SER A 116 4.59 11.86 -2.48
CA SER A 116 3.20 12.06 -2.92
C SER A 116 2.87 11.32 -4.21
N ARG A 117 3.86 10.97 -5.03
CA ARG A 117 3.67 10.10 -6.20
C ARG A 117 3.76 8.61 -5.82
N LEU A 118 4.52 8.27 -4.78
CA LEU A 118 4.74 6.91 -4.33
C LEU A 118 3.71 6.37 -3.32
N TYR A 119 2.96 7.22 -2.60
CA TYR A 119 2.14 6.75 -1.48
C TYR A 119 1.20 5.59 -1.84
N SER A 120 0.66 5.58 -3.07
CA SER A 120 -0.26 4.53 -3.52
C SER A 120 0.38 3.15 -3.60
N TYR A 121 1.70 3.07 -3.82
CA TYR A 121 2.44 1.80 -3.77
C TYR A 121 2.51 1.26 -2.33
N PHE A 122 2.57 2.14 -1.34
CA PHE A 122 2.74 1.78 0.07
C PHE A 122 1.42 1.65 0.86
N MET A 123 0.29 1.84 0.20
CA MET A 123 -1.02 1.62 0.82
C MET A 123 -1.14 0.17 1.30
N ASN A 124 -1.69 0.00 2.50
CA ASN A 124 -1.87 -1.28 3.19
C ASN A 124 -0.57 -1.99 3.60
N LEU A 125 0.59 -1.31 3.54
CA LEU A 125 1.82 -1.78 4.21
C LEU A 125 2.02 -1.16 5.59
N VAL A 126 1.31 -0.07 5.86
CA VAL A 126 1.34 0.63 7.13
C VAL A 126 0.03 0.37 7.84
N GLU A 127 0.11 -0.26 9.02
CA GLU A 127 -1.06 -0.39 9.88
C GLU A 127 -1.63 0.99 10.20
N PRO A 128 -2.94 1.22 9.98
CA PRO A 128 -3.55 2.50 10.27
C PRO A 128 -3.47 2.77 11.78
N LYS A 129 -2.64 3.74 12.18
CA LYS A 129 -2.67 4.22 13.57
C LYS A 129 -3.86 5.13 13.79
N GLU A 130 -4.29 5.27 15.04
CA GLU A 130 -5.26 6.31 15.38
C GLU A 130 -4.66 7.70 15.10
N LEU A 131 -5.46 8.58 14.51
CA LEU A 131 -5.08 9.97 14.30
C LEU A 131 -5.35 10.74 15.59
N ASP A 132 -4.29 10.98 16.36
CA ASP A 132 -4.32 11.91 17.49
C ASP A 132 -4.04 13.36 17.06
N GLN A 133 -4.29 14.31 17.96
CA GLN A 133 -4.09 15.74 17.67
C GLN A 133 -2.62 16.08 17.44
N ALA A 134 -1.69 15.40 18.13
CA ALA A 134 -0.25 15.62 17.94
C ALA A 134 0.21 15.23 16.52
N THR A 135 -0.33 14.13 16.00
CA THR A 135 -0.09 13.67 14.63
C THR A 135 -0.73 14.62 13.62
N ALA A 136 -1.96 15.10 13.88
CA ALA A 136 -2.59 16.12 13.04
C ALA A 136 -1.78 17.42 12.97
N ASP A 137 -1.23 17.86 14.11
CA ASP A 137 -0.35 19.02 14.18
C ASP A 137 0.95 18.77 13.40
N SER A 138 1.58 17.61 13.57
CA SER A 138 2.78 17.24 12.82
C SER A 138 2.55 17.27 11.31
N TYR A 139 1.40 16.80 10.82
CA TYR A 139 1.06 16.86 9.40
C TYR A 139 0.88 18.29 8.91
N ALA A 140 0.19 19.14 9.69
CA ALA A 140 0.03 20.54 9.34
C ALA A 140 1.37 21.29 9.28
N GLN A 141 2.32 20.93 10.15
CA GLN A 141 3.66 21.51 10.15
C GLN A 141 4.45 21.09 8.91
N GLU A 142 4.37 19.82 8.54
CA GLU A 142 5.05 19.32 7.34
C GLU A 142 4.46 19.94 6.06
N ASP A 143 3.13 20.02 5.95
CA ASP A 143 2.46 20.64 4.80
C ASP A 143 2.82 22.14 4.70
N ALA A 144 2.87 22.85 5.83
CA ALA A 144 3.30 24.26 5.86
C ALA A 144 4.78 24.43 5.47
N ALA A 145 5.67 23.60 6.00
CA ALA A 145 7.10 23.60 5.67
C ALA A 145 7.32 23.34 4.17
N ASN A 146 6.59 22.38 3.61
CA ASN A 146 6.64 22.06 2.18
C ASN A 146 6.12 23.22 1.31
N ALA A 147 4.97 23.82 1.67
CA ALA A 147 4.40 24.93 0.92
C ALA A 147 5.31 26.17 0.90
N LEU A 148 6.05 26.41 1.98
CA LEU A 148 6.95 27.56 2.12
C LEU A 148 8.39 27.25 1.67
N GLY A 149 8.72 25.98 1.39
CA GLY A 149 10.06 25.55 0.95
C GLY A 149 11.15 25.74 2.01
N VAL A 150 10.81 25.66 3.30
CA VAL A 150 11.72 25.96 4.42
C VAL A 150 11.67 24.87 5.49
N GLY A 151 12.85 24.38 5.92
CA GLY A 151 12.99 23.34 6.93
C GLY A 151 12.91 23.81 8.39
N MET A 152 12.22 24.92 8.66
CA MET A 152 12.06 25.43 10.03
C MET A 152 10.86 24.79 10.74
N ASN A 153 10.93 24.73 12.08
CA ASN A 153 9.80 24.30 12.90
C ASN A 153 8.71 25.38 12.88
N PHE A 154 7.66 25.17 12.09
CA PHE A 154 6.45 25.97 12.14
C PHE A 154 5.57 25.48 13.28
N THR A 155 4.93 26.40 13.99
CA THR A 155 3.83 26.06 14.90
C THR A 155 2.52 26.07 14.11
N ALA A 156 2.35 25.10 13.22
CA ALA A 156 1.06 24.85 12.59
C ALA A 156 0.23 23.92 13.49
N ARG A 157 -1.05 24.23 13.65
CA ARG A 157 -2.03 23.36 14.32
C ARG A 157 -2.97 22.79 13.27
N GLY A 158 -2.99 21.46 13.16
CA GLY A 158 -3.93 20.74 12.32
C GLY A 158 -5.25 20.52 13.04
N SER A 159 -6.25 19.98 12.36
CA SER A 159 -7.41 19.39 13.03
C SER A 159 -7.53 17.93 12.64
N ILE A 160 -7.91 17.09 13.60
CA ILE A 160 -8.18 15.67 13.35
C ILE A 160 -9.19 15.54 12.20
N GLU A 161 -10.28 16.32 12.21
CA GLU A 161 -11.30 16.35 11.15
C GLU A 161 -10.71 16.58 9.74
N ALA A 162 -9.78 17.53 9.58
CA ALA A 162 -9.20 17.86 8.28
C ALA A 162 -8.33 16.72 7.73
N TYR A 163 -7.58 16.04 8.60
CA TYR A 163 -6.65 14.98 8.20
C TYR A 163 -7.24 13.58 8.27
N LYS A 164 -8.38 13.39 8.94
CA LYS A 164 -9.04 12.09 9.12
C LYS A 164 -9.16 11.34 7.80
N LYS A 165 -9.72 11.97 6.77
CA LYS A 165 -9.93 11.35 5.45
C LYS A 165 -8.65 11.06 4.65
N LYS A 166 -7.53 11.71 4.99
CA LYS A 166 -6.23 11.55 4.32
C LYS A 166 -5.21 10.85 5.21
N HIS A 167 -5.59 10.39 6.40
CA HIS A 167 -4.65 9.90 7.40
C HIS A 167 -3.79 8.76 6.86
N ASN A 168 -4.45 7.74 6.28
CA ASN A 168 -3.78 6.58 5.72
C ASN A 168 -2.87 6.96 4.54
N SER A 169 -3.29 7.90 3.69
CA SER A 169 -2.45 8.35 2.58
C SER A 169 -1.26 9.19 3.04
N VAL A 170 -1.40 9.96 4.12
CA VAL A 170 -0.28 10.68 4.74
C VAL A 170 0.70 9.70 5.41
N GLN A 171 0.21 8.68 6.12
CA GLN A 171 1.07 7.63 6.68
C GLN A 171 1.84 6.88 5.60
N ALA A 172 1.16 6.48 4.52
CA ALA A 172 1.80 5.83 3.38
C ALA A 172 2.82 6.76 2.68
N ARG A 173 2.53 8.06 2.58
CA ARG A 173 3.45 9.08 2.04
C ARG A 173 4.71 9.19 2.90
N LEU A 174 4.55 9.32 4.22
CA LEU A 174 5.66 9.39 5.17
C LEU A 174 6.50 8.11 5.16
N PHE A 175 5.85 6.95 5.12
CA PHE A 175 6.54 5.68 5.00
C PHE A 175 7.33 5.58 3.69
N GLY A 176 6.71 5.97 2.56
CA GLY A 176 7.35 5.99 1.25
C GLY A 176 8.55 6.94 1.16
N ALA A 177 8.56 8.03 1.92
CA ALA A 177 9.69 8.95 1.99
C ALA A 177 10.99 8.29 2.49
N ASN A 178 10.90 7.22 3.29
CA ASN A 178 12.06 6.46 3.77
C ASN A 178 12.81 5.69 2.65
N PHE A 179 12.14 5.51 1.51
CA PHE A 179 12.65 4.84 0.31
C PHE A 179 13.15 5.83 -0.74
N LEU A 180 13.33 7.11 -0.39
CA LEU A 180 13.81 8.13 -1.31
C LEU A 180 15.18 8.68 -0.87
N LYS A 181 16.05 8.89 -1.85
CA LYS A 181 17.35 9.55 -1.70
C LYS A 181 17.34 10.91 -2.41
N ASP A 182 18.06 11.87 -1.83
CA ASP A 182 18.23 13.18 -2.47
C ASP A 182 19.22 13.07 -3.63
N LYS A 183 18.88 13.68 -4.75
CA LYS A 183 19.81 13.93 -5.86
C LYS A 183 20.48 15.27 -5.60
N LYS A 184 21.79 15.26 -5.44
CA LYS A 184 22.58 16.48 -5.17
C LYS A 184 23.45 16.83 -6.35
N ASP A 185 23.62 18.12 -6.59
CA ASP A 185 24.62 18.62 -7.53
C ASP A 185 26.04 18.52 -6.94
N LYS A 186 27.05 18.91 -7.73
CA LYS A 186 28.46 18.92 -7.30
C LYS A 186 28.74 19.86 -6.12
N LYS A 187 27.84 20.80 -5.82
CA LYS A 187 27.94 21.75 -4.71
C LYS A 187 27.15 21.28 -3.48
N GLY A 188 26.55 20.09 -3.53
CA GLY A 188 25.76 19.51 -2.45
C GLY A 188 24.32 20.04 -2.35
N LYS A 189 23.88 20.88 -3.30
CA LYS A 189 22.50 21.38 -3.36
C LYS A 189 21.58 20.27 -3.85
N VAL A 190 20.44 20.09 -3.19
CA VAL A 190 19.39 19.16 -3.63
C VAL A 190 18.76 19.70 -4.92
N ILE A 191 18.78 18.88 -5.97
CA ILE A 191 18.27 19.19 -7.32
C ILE A 191 17.20 18.20 -7.79
N GLY A 192 16.74 17.34 -6.88
CA GLY A 192 15.73 16.33 -7.15
C GLY A 192 15.84 15.17 -6.15
N CYS A 193 15.17 14.07 -6.46
CA CYS A 193 15.23 12.85 -5.68
C CYS A 193 15.11 11.62 -6.58
N TYR A 194 15.43 10.46 -6.04
CA TYR A 194 15.32 9.16 -6.72
C TYR A 194 14.99 8.06 -5.72
N LEU A 195 14.48 6.94 -6.23
CA LEU A 195 14.15 5.78 -5.43
C LEU A 195 15.41 5.10 -4.89
N ASP A 196 15.41 4.75 -3.61
CA ASP A 196 16.43 3.92 -2.99
C ASP A 196 16.17 2.45 -3.31
N GLU A 197 16.57 2.01 -4.51
CA GLU A 197 16.25 0.67 -5.03
C GLU A 197 16.73 -0.46 -4.11
N SER A 198 17.85 -0.29 -3.42
CA SER A 198 18.34 -1.30 -2.47
C SER A 198 17.38 -1.46 -1.29
N LYS A 199 16.88 -0.35 -0.72
CA LYS A 199 15.91 -0.44 0.39
C LYS A 199 14.59 -1.06 -0.05
N VAL A 200 14.12 -0.77 -1.25
CA VAL A 200 12.90 -1.39 -1.79
C VAL A 200 13.13 -2.88 -2.02
N THR A 201 14.29 -3.26 -2.56
CA THR A 201 14.69 -4.66 -2.75
C THR A 201 14.73 -5.40 -1.40
N ASP A 202 15.41 -4.84 -0.40
CA ASP A 202 15.50 -5.42 0.95
C ASP A 202 14.10 -5.56 1.59
N PHE A 203 13.23 -4.57 1.40
CA PHE A 203 11.87 -4.60 1.92
C PHE A 203 11.01 -5.69 1.25
N MET A 204 11.26 -5.96 -0.04
CA MET A 204 10.62 -7.03 -0.82
C MET A 204 11.23 -8.42 -0.57
N GLU A 205 12.22 -8.58 0.31
CA GLU A 205 12.67 -9.92 0.69
C GLU A 205 11.56 -10.72 1.36
N ASP A 206 10.67 -10.05 2.10
CA ASP A 206 9.41 -10.63 2.58
C ASP A 206 8.37 -10.68 1.46
N VAL A 207 7.80 -11.86 1.23
CA VAL A 207 6.84 -12.12 0.14
C VAL A 207 5.50 -11.40 0.34
N VAL A 208 5.08 -11.12 1.57
CA VAL A 208 3.86 -10.34 1.82
C VAL A 208 4.08 -8.89 1.38
N ASN A 209 5.21 -8.29 1.77
CA ASN A 209 5.58 -6.96 1.32
C ASN A 209 5.66 -6.87 -0.21
N ALA A 210 6.31 -7.87 -0.84
CA ALA A 210 6.40 -7.96 -2.29
C ALA A 210 5.03 -8.10 -2.96
N ALA A 211 4.15 -8.94 -2.42
CA ALA A 211 2.79 -9.13 -2.90
C ALA A 211 1.98 -7.83 -2.87
N VAL A 212 2.06 -7.06 -1.78
CA VAL A 212 1.34 -5.79 -1.64
C VAL A 212 1.88 -4.74 -2.62
N LEU A 213 3.21 -4.57 -2.71
CA LEU A 213 3.83 -3.64 -3.66
C LEU A 213 3.48 -3.99 -5.11
N TYR A 214 3.57 -5.27 -5.46
CA TYR A 214 3.21 -5.77 -6.79
C TYR A 214 1.73 -5.49 -7.12
N THR A 215 0.83 -5.83 -6.20
CA THR A 215 -0.61 -5.59 -6.35
C THR A 215 -0.94 -4.12 -6.56
N ASN A 216 -0.30 -3.25 -5.77
CA ASN A 216 -0.49 -1.81 -5.89
C ASN A 216 0.07 -1.27 -7.22
N ALA A 217 1.23 -1.77 -7.67
CA ALA A 217 1.80 -1.41 -8.97
C ALA A 217 0.86 -1.76 -10.13
N GLU A 218 0.26 -2.97 -10.12
CA GLU A 218 -0.71 -3.40 -11.13
C GLU A 218 -1.98 -2.55 -11.12
N ASN A 219 -2.51 -2.24 -9.94
CA ASN A 219 -3.69 -1.38 -9.78
C ASN A 219 -3.44 0.04 -10.31
N ILE A 220 -2.27 0.61 -10.01
CA ILE A 220 -1.85 1.92 -10.51
C ILE A 220 -1.71 1.90 -12.04
N ALA A 221 -1.08 0.87 -12.60
CA ALA A 221 -0.95 0.71 -14.06
C ALA A 221 -2.32 0.60 -14.74
N ALA A 222 -3.24 -0.19 -14.18
CA ALA A 222 -4.61 -0.31 -14.67
C ALA A 222 -5.38 1.01 -14.60
N ALA A 223 -5.24 1.78 -13.52
CA ALA A 223 -5.84 3.10 -13.37
C ALA A 223 -5.31 4.10 -14.41
N LYS A 224 -4.00 4.12 -14.65
CA LYS A 224 -3.36 4.96 -15.69
C LYS A 224 -3.86 4.60 -17.09
N LYS A 225 -3.99 3.31 -17.41
CA LYS A 225 -4.53 2.84 -18.70
C LYS A 225 -5.98 3.32 -18.88
N LYS A 226 -6.84 3.17 -17.87
CA LYS A 226 -8.23 3.63 -17.88
C LYS A 226 -8.35 5.16 -18.00
N ALA A 227 -7.43 5.91 -17.40
CA ALA A 227 -7.42 7.38 -17.51
C ALA A 227 -7.01 7.84 -18.93
N LYS A 228 -6.03 7.16 -19.54
CA LYS A 228 -5.60 7.44 -20.92
C LYS A 228 -6.70 7.11 -21.94
N SER A 229 -7.45 6.04 -21.75
CA SER A 229 -8.57 5.66 -22.64
C SER A 229 -9.81 6.54 -22.50
N LYS A 230 -9.87 7.41 -21.49
CA LYS A 230 -10.98 8.35 -21.25
C LYS A 230 -10.69 9.78 -21.70
N LYS A 231 -9.47 10.08 -22.15
CA LYS A 231 -9.20 11.37 -22.80
C LYS A 231 -9.64 11.26 -24.27
N PRO A 232 -10.58 12.10 -24.74
CA PRO A 232 -11.01 12.15 -26.13
C PRO A 232 -9.88 12.57 -27.07
#